data_AF-A0AAV3U413-F1
#
_entry.id   AF-A0AAV3U413-F1
#
_cell.length_a   1.000
_cell.length_b   1.000
_cell.length_c   1.000
_cell.angle_alpha   90.00
_cell.angle_beta   90.00
_cell.angle_gamma   90.00
#
_symmetry.space_group_name_H-M   'P 1'
#
loop_
_entity.id
_entity.type
_entity.pdbx_description
1 polymer ?
#
loop_
_entity_poly.entity_id
_entity_poly.type
_entity_poly.pdbx_seq_one_letter_code
_entity_poly.pdbx_strand_id
1 'polypeptide(L)'
;MNKGWGVKHWVFQRVSNALIVLFAVLLAATLISGVSYESLQALMSNPLVKIYLAITLLFVFANSILAAWQIAGDYAKKLNISSNVLVGITVIVSAIYLIAGLKIIF
;
A
#
# COMPACT_ATOMS: atom_id res chain seq x y z
N MET A 1 0.96 0.59 -27.13
CA MET A 1 0.22 0.67 -25.84
C MET A 1 -1.04 1.48 -26.06
N ASN A 2 -2.21 0.97 -25.65
CA ASN A 2 -3.46 1.72 -25.78
C ASN A 2 -3.41 2.94 -24.83
N LYS A 3 -3.58 4.17 -25.35
CA LYS A 3 -3.35 5.42 -24.57
C LYS A 3 -4.17 5.47 -23.27
N GLY A 4 -5.36 4.86 -23.25
CA GLY A 4 -6.22 4.80 -22.06
C GLY A 4 -5.68 3.94 -20.91
N TRP A 5 -4.77 3.00 -21.18
CA TRP A 5 -4.23 2.12 -20.15
C TRP A 5 -3.28 2.86 -19.19
N GLY A 6 -2.41 3.71 -19.73
CA GLY A 6 -1.49 4.54 -18.92
C GLY A 6 -2.23 5.53 -18.02
N VAL A 7 -3.31 6.15 -18.52
CA VAL A 7 -4.13 7.08 -17.73
C VAL A 7 -4.79 6.37 -16.55
N LYS A 8 -5.34 5.16 -16.75
CA LYS A 8 -5.95 4.36 -15.66
C LYS A 8 -4.95 4.04 -14.56
N HIS A 9 -3.76 3.58 -14.93
CA HIS A 9 -2.68 3.34 -13.96
C HIS A 9 -2.31 4.61 -13.20
N TRP A 10 -2.16 5.73 -13.90
CA TRP A 10 -1.83 7.01 -13.28
C TRP A 10 -2.91 7.47 -12.27
N VAL A 11 -4.20 7.42 -12.65
CA VAL A 11 -5.31 7.76 -11.75
C VAL A 11 -5.31 6.86 -10.53
N PHE A 12 -5.16 5.54 -10.72
CA PHE A 12 -5.12 4.58 -9.63
C PHE A 12 -4.01 4.90 -8.61
N GLN A 13 -2.81 5.26 -9.09
CA GLN A 13 -1.71 5.66 -8.20
C GLN A 13 -2.03 6.94 -7.43
N ARG A 14 -2.69 7.93 -8.03
CA ARG A 14 -3.07 9.17 -7.34
C ARG A 14 -4.08 8.94 -6.23
N VAL A 15 -5.08 8.10 -6.49
CA VAL A 15 -6.08 7.72 -5.46
C VAL A 15 -5.41 6.91 -4.35
N SER A 16 -4.58 5.93 -4.70
CA SER A 16 -3.80 5.13 -3.73
C SER A 16 -2.94 6.03 -2.85
N ASN A 17 -2.20 6.96 -3.46
CA ASN A 17 -1.30 7.84 -2.72
C ASN A 17 -2.06 8.81 -1.81
N ALA A 18 -3.25 9.28 -2.20
CA ALA A 18 -4.08 10.10 -1.32
C ALA A 18 -4.49 9.34 -0.04
N LEU A 19 -4.89 8.06 -0.17
CA LEU A 19 -5.20 7.20 0.97
C LEU A 19 -3.98 6.97 1.88
N ILE A 20 -2.81 6.70 1.27
CA ILE A 20 -1.55 6.46 1.99
C ILE A 20 -1.10 7.71 2.74
N VAL A 21 -1.19 8.88 2.12
CA VAL A 21 -0.84 10.17 2.76
C VAL A 21 -1.78 10.45 3.93
N LEU A 22 -3.09 10.25 3.75
CA LEU A 22 -4.04 10.40 4.86
C LEU A 22 -3.68 9.46 6.02
N PHE A 23 -3.34 8.20 5.72
CA PHE A 23 -2.92 7.24 6.74
C PHE A 23 -1.65 7.71 7.46
N ALA A 24 -0.65 8.18 6.73
CA ALA A 24 0.59 8.68 7.30
C ALA A 24 0.36 9.88 8.22
N VAL A 25 -0.54 10.80 7.85
CA VAL A 25 -0.91 11.96 8.69
C VAL A 25 -1.63 11.51 9.96
N LEU A 26 -2.60 10.59 9.85
CA LEU A 26 -3.32 10.05 11.01
C LEU A 26 -2.40 9.27 11.94
N LEU A 27 -1.46 8.49 11.38
CA LEU A 27 -0.43 7.78 12.14
C LEU A 27 0.46 8.78 12.88
N ALA A 28 0.96 9.82 12.21
CA ALA A 28 1.77 10.85 12.84
C ALA A 28 1.02 11.56 13.99
N ALA A 29 -0.24 11.94 13.77
CA ALA A 29 -1.07 12.54 14.82
C ALA A 29 -1.27 11.62 16.03
N THR A 30 -1.47 10.32 15.77
CA THR A 30 -1.61 9.29 16.82
C THR A 30 -0.32 9.15 17.63
N LEU A 31 0.84 9.11 16.95
CA LEU A 31 2.15 9.01 17.61
C LEU A 31 2.48 10.25 18.45
N ILE A 32 2.19 11.44 17.92
CA ILE A 32 2.41 12.72 18.63
C ILE A 32 1.53 12.84 19.88
N SER A 33 0.30 12.31 19.82
CA SER A 33 -0.64 12.34 20.95
C SER A 33 -0.28 11.35 22.07
N GLY A 34 0.75 10.53 21.86
CA GLY A 34 1.08 9.41 22.72
C GLY A 34 0.24 8.18 22.39
N VAL A 35 0.87 7.00 22.46
CA VAL A 35 0.22 5.71 22.18
C VAL A 35 0.35 4.83 23.42
N SER A 36 -0.79 4.41 23.96
CA SER A 36 -0.87 3.34 24.93
C SER A 36 -1.53 2.11 24.30
N TYR A 37 -1.45 0.97 24.99
CA TYR A 37 -2.14 -0.23 24.56
C TYR A 37 -3.66 -0.01 24.51
N GLU A 38 -4.21 0.68 25.51
CA GLU A 38 -5.63 0.99 25.63
C GLU A 38 -6.10 1.94 24.52
N SER A 39 -5.31 2.97 24.20
CA SER A 39 -5.66 3.92 23.14
C SER A 39 -5.65 3.26 21.76
N LEU A 40 -4.68 2.35 21.52
CA LEU A 40 -4.63 1.56 20.29
C LEU A 40 -5.78 0.55 20.23
N GLN A 41 -6.09 -0.13 21.33
CA GLN A 41 -7.21 -1.07 21.39
C GLN A 41 -8.55 -0.37 21.14
N ALA A 42 -8.76 0.82 21.73
CA ALA A 42 -9.95 1.63 21.49
C ALA A 42 -10.05 2.07 20.02
N LEU A 43 -8.95 2.54 19.42
CA LEU A 43 -8.91 2.91 18.00
C LEU A 43 -9.25 1.70 17.10
N MET A 44 -8.64 0.55 17.38
CA MET A 44 -8.86 -0.68 16.62
C MET A 44 -10.24 -1.29 16.89
N SER A 45 -10.93 -0.96 17.99
CA SER A 45 -12.32 -1.41 18.22
C SER A 45 -13.33 -0.71 17.30
N ASN A 46 -12.98 0.44 16.72
CA ASN A 46 -13.87 1.21 15.85
C ASN A 46 -13.98 0.56 14.46
N PRO A 47 -15.18 0.13 14.02
CA PRO A 47 -15.35 -0.54 12.74
C PRO A 47 -15.00 0.35 11.54
N LEU A 48 -15.21 1.67 11.62
CA LEU A 48 -14.86 2.61 10.56
C LEU A 48 -13.35 2.69 10.36
N VAL A 49 -12.58 2.64 11.46
CA VAL A 49 -11.12 2.64 11.41
C VAL A 49 -10.63 1.34 10.78
N LYS A 50 -11.16 0.18 11.19
CA LYS A 50 -10.82 -1.11 10.58
C LYS A 50 -11.08 -1.13 9.08
N ILE A 51 -12.25 -0.66 8.64
CA ILE A 51 -12.61 -0.59 7.21
C ILE A 51 -11.64 0.34 6.47
N TYR A 52 -11.36 1.52 7.01
CA TYR A 52 -10.41 2.46 6.41
C TYR A 52 -9.01 1.86 6.26
N LEU A 53 -8.49 1.20 7.30
CA LEU A 53 -7.19 0.54 7.28
C LEU A 53 -7.16 -0.61 6.26
N ALA A 54 -8.22 -1.42 6.19
CA ALA A 54 -8.31 -2.53 5.24
C ALA A 54 -8.35 -2.04 3.78
N ILE A 55 -9.13 -1.00 3.49
CA ILE A 55 -9.16 -0.36 2.16
C ILE A 55 -7.79 0.21 1.83
N THR A 56 -7.17 0.96 2.75
CA THR A 56 -5.84 1.53 2.53
C THR A 56 -4.80 0.44 2.25
N LEU A 57 -4.84 -0.67 3.00
CA LEU A 57 -3.94 -1.81 2.82
C LEU A 57 -4.11 -2.49 1.46
N LEU A 58 -5.35 -2.63 0.97
CA LEU A 58 -5.62 -3.14 -0.38
C LEU A 58 -5.06 -2.22 -1.47
N PHE A 59 -5.21 -0.91 -1.30
CA PHE A 59 -4.64 0.07 -2.23
C PHE A 59 -3.11 0.07 -2.18
N VAL A 60 -2.49 -0.02 -1.00
CA VAL A 60 -1.04 -0.18 -0.84
C VAL A 60 -0.54 -1.43 -1.57
N PHE A 61 -1.21 -2.57 -1.39
CA PHE A 61 -0.88 -3.83 -2.05
C PHE A 61 -0.83 -3.67 -3.58
N ALA A 62 -1.92 -3.19 -4.17
CA ALA A 62 -2.02 -3.04 -5.62
C ALA A 62 -1.11 -1.92 -6.16
N ASN A 63 -0.97 -0.81 -5.44
CA ASN A 63 -0.10 0.31 -5.82
C ASN A 63 1.38 -0.08 -5.81
N SER A 64 1.80 -0.92 -4.86
CA SER A 64 3.18 -1.42 -4.76
C SER A 64 3.55 -2.30 -5.95
N ILE A 65 2.64 -3.20 -6.36
CA ILE A 65 2.84 -4.06 -7.54
C ILE A 65 2.92 -3.22 -8.82
N LEU A 66 2.03 -2.25 -8.99
CA LEU A 66 2.04 -1.37 -10.15
C LEU A 66 3.31 -0.52 -10.21
N ALA A 67 3.76 0.02 -9.07
CA ALA A 67 5.01 0.77 -8.98
C ALA A 67 6.22 -0.12 -9.31
N ALA A 68 6.28 -1.36 -8.81
CA ALA A 68 7.34 -2.30 -9.16
C ALA A 68 7.35 -2.66 -10.64
N TRP A 69 6.18 -2.80 -11.27
CA TRP A 69 6.09 -3.02 -12.71
C TRP A 69 6.65 -1.84 -13.51
N GLN A 70 6.35 -0.60 -13.10
CA GLN A 70 6.93 0.60 -13.73
C GLN A 70 8.45 0.68 -13.53
N ILE A 71 8.94 0.47 -12.30
CA ILE A 71 10.38 0.46 -11.98
C ILE A 71 11.10 -0.64 -12.77
N ALA A 72 10.52 -1.84 -12.85
CA ALA A 72 11.09 -2.93 -13.62
C ALA A 72 11.12 -2.59 -15.13
N GLY A 73 10.10 -1.91 -15.66
CA GLY A 73 10.10 -1.41 -17.04
C GLY A 73 11.23 -0.40 -17.32
N ASP A 74 11.52 0.48 -16.36
CA ASP A 74 12.49 1.57 -16.53
C ASP A 74 13.95 1.17 -16.25
N TYR A 75 14.16 0.19 -15.36
CA TYR A 75 15.48 -0.11 -14.79
C TYR A 75 15.95 -1.57 -14.89
N ALA A 76 15.08 -2.57 -15.06
CA ALA A 76 15.50 -3.98 -15.00
C ALA A 76 16.61 -4.30 -16.02
N LYS A 77 16.46 -3.84 -17.27
CA LYS A 77 17.47 -4.00 -18.32
C LYS A 77 18.76 -3.24 -18.01
N LYS A 78 18.68 -2.04 -17.41
CA LYS A 78 19.86 -1.23 -17.05
C LYS A 78 20.67 -1.88 -15.94
N LEU A 79 20.01 -2.62 -15.06
CA LEU A 79 20.61 -3.30 -13.92
C LEU A 79 20.98 -4.76 -14.21
N ASN A 80 20.72 -5.27 -15.42
CA ASN A 80 20.84 -6.70 -15.77
C ASN A 80 20.08 -7.62 -14.79
N ILE A 81 18.92 -7.18 -14.32
CA ILE A 81 18.03 -7.96 -13.44
C ILE A 81 16.78 -8.36 -14.23
N SER A 82 16.24 -9.54 -13.95
CA SER A 82 14.96 -9.97 -14.53
C SER A 82 13.80 -9.13 -14.00
N SER A 83 13.02 -8.51 -14.89
CA SER A 83 11.79 -7.79 -14.54
C SER A 83 10.82 -8.68 -13.76
N ASN A 84 10.73 -9.96 -14.12
CA ASN A 84 9.84 -10.92 -13.45
C ASN A 84 10.29 -11.17 -12.01
N VAL A 85 11.59 -11.15 -11.74
CA VAL A 85 12.12 -11.31 -10.38
C VAL A 85 11.77 -10.08 -9.53
N LEU A 86 11.99 -8.87 -10.05
CA LEU A 86 11.68 -7.62 -9.34
C LEU A 86 10.19 -7.50 -9.00
N VAL A 87 9.32 -7.73 -9.99
CA VAL A 87 7.87 -7.68 -9.79
C VAL A 87 7.41 -8.84 -8.91
N GLY A 88 7.92 -10.06 -9.12
CA GLY A 88 7.54 -11.25 -8.35
C GLY A 88 7.84 -11.13 -6.86
N ILE A 89 9.04 -10.63 -6.50
CA ILE A 89 9.39 -10.36 -5.10
C ILE A 89 8.42 -9.33 -4.51
N THR A 90 8.11 -8.26 -5.25
CA THR A 90 7.18 -7.24 -4.77
C THR A 90 5.78 -7.80 -4.54
N VAL A 91 5.28 -8.66 -5.43
CA VAL A 91 3.99 -9.34 -5.25
C VAL A 91 3.98 -10.18 -3.98
N ILE A 92 5.03 -10.98 -3.74
CA ILE A 92 5.13 -11.84 -2.55
C ILE A 92 5.14 -10.99 -1.27
N VAL A 93 6.01 -9.98 -1.19
CA VAL A 93 6.12 -9.10 -0.02
C VAL A 93 4.80 -8.36 0.21
N SER A 94 4.20 -7.82 -0.84
CA SER A 94 2.92 -7.10 -0.74
C SER A 94 1.80 -8.03 -0.26
N ALA A 95 1.75 -9.27 -0.73
CA ALA A 95 0.76 -10.26 -0.29
C ALA A 95 0.94 -10.64 1.18
N ILE A 96 2.18 -10.81 1.65
CA ILE A 96 2.48 -11.05 3.07
C ILE A 96 1.98 -9.87 3.92
N TYR A 97 2.26 -8.63 3.50
CA TYR A 97 1.78 -7.43 4.19
C TYR A 97 0.26 -7.35 4.24
N LEU A 98 -0.42 -7.66 3.12
CA LEU A 98 -1.87 -7.69 3.07
C LEU A 98 -2.45 -8.72 4.06
N ILE A 99 -1.95 -9.95 4.04
CA ILE A 99 -2.44 -11.03 4.90
C ILE A 99 -2.17 -10.73 6.37
N ALA A 100 -0.94 -10.33 6.70
CA ALA A 100 -0.55 -10.00 8.07
C ALA A 100 -1.33 -8.80 8.61
N GLY A 101 -1.47 -7.74 7.81
CA GLY A 101 -2.24 -6.56 8.19
C GLY A 101 -3.72 -6.87 8.40
N LEU A 102 -4.34 -7.67 7.53
CA LEU A 102 -5.74 -8.08 7.72
C LEU A 102 -5.95 -8.89 9.00
N LYS A 103 -5.01 -9.79 9.37
CA LYS A 103 -5.06 -10.54 10.64
C LYS A 103 -4.88 -9.66 11.89
N ILE A 104 -4.26 -8.49 11.74
CA ILE A 104 -4.13 -7.51 12.83
C ILE A 104 -5.40 -6.66 12.93
N ILE A 105 -6.01 -6.35 11.79
CA ILE A 105 -7.23 -5.52 11.72
C ILE A 105 -8.46 -6.31 12.19
N PHE A 106 -8.57 -7.59 11.86
CA PHE A 106 -9.72 -8.46 12.14
C PHE A 106 -9.32 -9.70 12.94
#